data_AF-A0A135HVF7-F1
#
_entry.id   AF-A0A135HVF7-F1
#
_cell.length_a   1.000
_cell.length_b   1.000
_cell.length_c   1.000
_cell.angle_alpha   90.00
_cell.angle_beta   90.00
_cell.angle_gamma   90.00
#
_symmetry.space_group_name_H-M   'P 1'
#
loop_
_entity.id
_entity.type
_entity.pdbx_description
1 polymer ?
#
loop_
_entity_poly.entity_id
_entity_poly.type
_entity_poly.pdbx_seq_one_letter_code
_entity_poly.pdbx_strand_id
1 'polypeptide(L)' 'MSGVFTDQGVAGEETVGKRLGMRTVIKIENNNRHVIELYFTRPGQQEALATRAVYTRVND' A
#
# COMPACT_ATOMS: atom_id res chain seq x y z
N MET A 1 -3.84 9.25 0.64
CA MET A 1 -5.23 8.96 0.20
C MET A 1 -5.73 7.74 0.95
N SER A 2 -6.99 7.69 1.38
CA SER A 2 -7.58 6.56 2.12
C SER A 2 -8.81 6.00 1.40
N GLY A 3 -9.10 4.72 1.60
CA GLY A 3 -10.24 4.05 0.99
C GLY A 3 -10.50 2.67 1.60
N VAL A 4 -11.35 1.90 0.92
CA VAL A 4 -11.69 0.52 1.29
C VAL A 4 -11.29 -0.40 0.14
N PHE A 5 -10.60 -1.48 0.47
CA PHE A 5 -10.13 -2.49 -0.48
C PHE A 5 -10.84 -3.82 -0.19
N THR A 6 -11.35 -4.48 -1.22
CA THR A 6 -11.82 -5.88 -1.09
C THR A 6 -10.63 -6.77 -1.36
N ASP A 7 -10.22 -7.53 -0.34
CA ASP A 7 -9.00 -8.32 -0.44
C ASP A 7 -9.13 -9.46 -1.43
N GLN A 8 -8.17 -9.52 -2.36
CA GLN A 8 -8.04 -10.58 -3.35
C GLN A 8 -7.00 -11.64 -2.92
N GLY A 9 -6.57 -11.60 -1.66
CA GLY A 9 -5.52 -12.46 -1.10
C GLY A 9 -4.18 -11.76 -0.95
N VAL A 10 -4.13 -10.43 -1.13
CA VAL A 10 -2.91 -9.63 -0.98
C VAL A 10 -2.62 -9.40 0.50
N ALA A 11 -3.66 -9.20 1.31
CA ALA A 11 -3.49 -9.01 2.74
C ALA A 11 -3.46 -10.34 3.51
N GLY A 12 -3.59 -11.50 2.87
CA GLY A 12 -3.59 -12.81 3.53
C GLY A 12 -4.84 -13.62 3.23
N GLU A 13 -4.72 -14.95 3.29
CA GLU A 13 -5.83 -15.86 2.96
C GLU A 13 -7.04 -15.66 3.87
N GLU A 14 -6.82 -15.31 5.14
CA GLU A 14 -7.87 -15.14 6.14
C GLU A 14 -8.77 -13.91 5.88
N THR A 15 -8.31 -13.00 5.03
CA THR A 15 -9.04 -11.78 4.66
C THR A 15 -9.61 -11.78 3.25
N VAL A 16 -9.38 -12.81 2.44
CA VAL A 16 -9.93 -12.91 1.07
C VAL A 16 -11.44 -12.66 1.04
N GLY A 17 -11.88 -11.79 0.13
CA GLY A 17 -13.27 -11.39 -0.03
C GLY A 17 -13.78 -10.39 1.01
N LYS A 18 -13.00 -10.07 2.06
CA LYS A 18 -13.38 -9.09 3.09
C LYS A 18 -12.94 -7.69 2.71
N ARG A 19 -13.62 -6.70 3.28
CA ARG A 19 -13.29 -5.28 3.13
C ARG A 19 -12.27 -4.86 4.18
N LEU A 20 -11.16 -4.28 3.72
CA LEU A 20 -10.05 -3.79 4.52
C LEU A 20 -9.95 -2.27 4.38
N GLY A 21 -9.53 -1.60 5.45
CA GLY A 21 -9.07 -0.21 5.32
C GLY A 21 -7.81 -0.18 4.45
N MET A 22 -7.68 0.84 3.61
CA MET A 22 -6.52 1.02 2.74
C MET A 22 -6.04 2.46 2.80
N ARG A 23 -4.73 2.67 2.81
CA ARG A 23 -4.11 3.99 2.71
C ARG A 23 -2.92 3.96 1.77
N THR A 24 -2.91 4.90 0.83
CA THR A 24 -1.79 5.11 -0.10
C THR A 24 -1.03 6.37 0.28
N VAL A 25 0.28 6.26 0.40
CA VAL A 25 1.22 7.35 0.60
C VAL A 25 2.10 7.46 -0.63
N ILE A 26 2.16 8.65 -1.22
CA ILE A 26 3.09 8.97 -2.31
C ILE A 26 4.02 10.05 -1.78
N LYS A 27 5.31 9.74 -1.72
CA LYS A 27 6.37 10.65 -1.30
C LYS A 27 7.28 10.93 -2.48
N ILE A 28 7.26 12.17 -2.95
CA ILE A 28 8.26 12.69 -3.89
C ILE A 28 9.43 13.17 -3.03
N GLU A 29 10.51 12.41 -2.97
CA GLU A 29 11.67 12.78 -2.15
C GLU A 29 12.60 13.74 -2.88
N ASN A 30 12.77 13.53 -4.17
CA ASN A 30 13.43 14.45 -5.11
C ASN A 30 13.05 14.07 -6.55
N ASN A 31 13.53 14.85 -7.53
CA ASN A 31 13.26 14.66 -8.96
C ASN A 31 13.61 13.27 -9.52
N ASN A 32 14.44 12.50 -8.82
CA ASN A 32 14.92 11.20 -9.24
C ASN A 32 14.45 10.06 -8.33
N ARG A 33 13.74 10.33 -7.23
CA ARG A 33 13.31 9.32 -6.27
C ARG A 33 11.91 9.56 -5.74
N HIS A 34 10.99 8.67 -6.11
CA HIS A 34 9.64 8.63 -5.57
C HIS A 34 9.40 7.32 -4.81
N VAL A 35 8.74 7.41 -3.67
CA VAL A 35 8.35 6.27 -2.85
C VAL A 35 6.83 6.20 -2.82
N ILE A 36 6.27 5.03 -3.14
CA ILE A 36 4.84 4.76 -3.03
C ILE A 36 4.65 3.62 -2.05
N GLU A 37 3.84 3.85 -1.03
CA GLU A 37 3.52 2.87 -0.01
C GLU A 37 2.02 2.63 0.03
N LEU A 38 1.64 1.36 0.16
CA LEU A 38 0.28 0.91 0.35
C LEU A 38 0.17 0.22 1.70
N TYR A 39 -0.78 0.68 2.50
CA TYR A 39 -1.07 0.14 3.82
C TYR A 39 -2.45 -0.50 3.83
N PHE A 40 -2.59 -1.60 4.57
CA PHE A 40 -3.87 -2.24 4.85
C PHE A 40 -4.15 -2.28 6.35
N THR A 41 -5.41 -2.07 6.73
CA THR A 41 -5.91 -2.25 8.08
C THR A 41 -6.88 -3.42 8.09
N ARG A 42 -6.40 -4.59 8.54
CA ARG A 42 -7.24 -5.79 8.67
C ARG A 42 -8.22 -5.63 9.84
N PRO A 43 -9.41 -6.26 9.81
CA PRO A 43 -10.37 -6.19 10.90
C PRO A 43 -9.74 -6.59 12.24
N GLY A 44 -9.85 -5.71 13.23
CA GLY A 44 -9.30 -5.94 14.57
C GLY A 44 -7.77 -5.81 14.69
N GLN A 45 -7.08 -5.42 13.62
CA GLN A 45 -5.62 -5.24 13.63
C GLN A 45 -5.23 -3.78 13.36
N GLN A 46 -4.00 -3.44 13.73
CA GLN A 46 -3.40 -2.17 13.36
C GLN A 46 -3.10 -2.14 11.86
N GLU A 47 -2.98 -0.92 11.33
CA GLU A 47 -2.55 -0.71 9.96
C GLU A 47 -1.12 -1.25 9.75
N ALA A 48 -0.90 -1.96 8.65
CA ALA A 48 0.39 -2.54 8.28
C ALA A 48 0.77 -2.19 6.84
N LEU A 49 2.07 -2.03 6.59
CA LEU A 49 2.61 -1.83 5.24
C LEU A 49 2.45 -3.12 4.43
N ALA A 50 1.71 -3.04 3.32
CA ALA A 50 1.48 -4.15 2.42
C ALA A 50 2.50 -4.16 1.27
N THR A 51 2.70 -3.01 0.64
CA THR A 51 3.62 -2.86 -0.50
C THR A 51 4.39 -1.57 -0.39
N ARG A 52 5.66 -1.62 -0.80
CA ARG A 52 6.51 -0.44 -0.96
C ARG A 52 7.21 -0.50 -2.32
N ALA A 53 6.93 0.49 -3.16
CA ALA A 53 7.60 0.68 -4.44
C ALA A 53 8.53 1.89 -4.37
N VAL A 54 9.75 1.74 -4.86
CA VAL A 54 10.73 2.82 -4.99
C VAL A 54 11.05 3.00 -6.45
N TYR A 55 10.66 4.15 -6.99
CA TYR A 55 10.96 4.53 -8.36
C TYR A 55 12.20 5.40 -8.36
N THR A 56 13.21 4.95 -9.10
CA THR A 56 14.44 5.71 -9.33
C THR A 56 14.53 6.05 -10.81
N ARG A 57 14.73 7.33 -11.14
CA ARG A 57 14.96 7.74 -12.52
C ARG A 57 16.36 7.31 -12.96
N VAL A 58 16.43 6.58 -14.06
CA VAL A 58 17.68 6.32 -14.79
C VAL A 58 17.78 7.28 -15.96
N ASN A 59 18.95 7.87 -16.18
CA ASN A 59 19.24 8.67 -17.36
C ASN A 59 20.13 7.80 -18.26
N ASP A 60 19.57 7.33 -19.36
CA ASP A 60 20.33 6.68 -20.45
C ASP A 60 20.86 7.75 -21.42
#